data_AF-A0A3B9J061-F1
#
_entry.id   AF-A0A3B9J061-F1
#
_cell.length_a   1.000
_cell.length_b   1.000
_cell.length_c   1.000
_cell.angle_alpha   90.00
_cell.angle_beta   90.00
_cell.angle_gamma   90.00
#
_symmetry.space_group_name_H-M   'P 1'
#
loop_
_entity.id
_entity.type
_entity.pdbx_description
1 polymer ?
#
loop_
_entity_poly.entity_id
_entity_poly.type
_entity_poly.pdbx_seq_one_letter_code
_entity_poly.pdbx_strand_id
1 'polypeptide(L)' 'TPALIGSDGAEGEGLNQFMGEHLHYVGRGGIAAFAISAIDIALWDLRCKRLGQPLWEVAGGSASFARAYH' A
#
# COMPACT_ATOMS: atom_id res chain seq x y z
N THR A 1 -11.26 15.92 9.93
CA THR A 1 -12.10 14.71 9.95
C THR A 1 -11.31 13.58 9.32
N PRO A 2 -11.31 12.34 9.83
CA PRO A 2 -10.48 11.26 9.29
C PRO A 2 -10.97 10.85 7.90
N ALA A 3 -10.13 10.97 6.88
CA ALA A 3 -10.50 10.77 5.46
C ALA A 3 -10.59 9.30 5.03
N LEU A 4 -10.17 8.36 5.89
CA LEU A 4 -9.96 6.94 5.54
C LEU A 4 -11.03 5.99 6.12
N ILE A 5 -11.96 6.51 6.93
CA ILE A 5 -13.00 5.67 7.54
C ILE A 5 -14.15 5.49 6.54
N GLY A 6 -14.28 4.28 5.98
CA GLY A 6 -15.37 3.89 5.08
C GLY A 6 -14.96 3.64 3.63
N SER A 7 -13.70 3.87 3.26
CA SER A 7 -13.19 3.57 1.92
C SER A 7 -12.99 2.06 1.74
N ASP A 8 -13.37 1.54 0.56
CA ASP A 8 -13.17 0.14 0.23
C ASP A 8 -11.68 -0.15 0.06
N GLY A 9 -11.11 -0.94 0.97
CA GLY A 9 -9.69 -1.33 0.93
C GLY A 9 -9.29 -2.18 -0.29
N ALA A 10 -10.23 -2.49 -1.17
CA ALA A 10 -9.97 -3.13 -2.47
C ALA A 10 -9.35 -2.17 -3.50
N GLU A 11 -9.58 -0.86 -3.41
CA GLU A 11 -9.00 0.16 -4.30
C GLU A 11 -7.73 0.79 -3.71
N GLY A 12 -6.73 -0.04 -3.40
CA GLY A 12 -5.46 0.44 -2.83
C GLY A 12 -4.76 1.50 -3.70
N GLU A 13 -4.89 1.39 -5.01
CA GLU A 13 -4.28 2.32 -5.99
C GLU A 13 -4.96 3.70 -5.99
N GLY A 14 -6.29 3.75 -5.84
CA GLY A 14 -7.04 5.00 -5.73
C GLY A 14 -6.76 5.74 -4.42
N LEU A 15 -6.52 5.02 -3.33
CA LEU A 15 -6.17 5.60 -2.03
C LEU A 15 -4.75 6.17 -2.01
N ASN A 16 -3.81 5.49 -2.67
CA ASN A 16 -2.43 5.94 -2.80
C ASN A 16 -2.35 7.23 -3.64
N GLN A 17 -3.05 7.28 -4.78
CA GLN A 17 -3.22 8.48 -5.60
C GLN A 17 -3.86 9.63 -4.80
N PHE A 18 -4.95 9.36 -4.07
CA PHE A 18 -5.65 10.37 -3.25
C PHE A 18 -4.76 10.94 -2.14
N MET A 19 -4.01 10.08 -1.43
CA MET A 19 -3.08 10.51 -0.38
C MET A 19 -1.90 11.30 -0.97
N GLY A 20 -1.37 10.89 -2.12
CA GLY A 20 -0.34 11.63 -2.85
C GLY A 20 -0.80 13.03 -3.24
N GLU A 21 -2.00 13.16 -3.80
CA GLU A 21 -2.58 14.46 -4.17
C GLU A 21 -2.92 15.33 -2.96
N HIS A 22 -3.41 14.75 -1.84
CA HIS A 22 -3.68 15.51 -0.62
C HIS A 22 -2.41 15.99 0.10
N LEU A 23 -1.31 15.22 0.05
CA LEU A 23 -0.05 15.55 0.72
C LEU A 23 0.90 16.40 -0.13
N HIS A 24 0.60 16.59 -1.42
CA HIS A 24 1.28 17.54 -2.28
C HIS A 24 1.29 18.98 -1.72
N TYR A 25 0.34 19.30 -0.84
CA TYR A 25 0.23 20.62 -0.19
C TYR A 25 1.11 20.78 1.07
N VAL A 26 1.52 19.70 1.74
CA VAL A 26 2.12 19.76 3.10
C VAL A 26 3.62 19.46 3.13
N GLY A 27 4.23 19.15 1.98
CA GLY A 27 5.68 19.07 1.80
C GLY A 27 6.14 17.71 1.31
N ARG A 28 6.96 17.72 0.24
CA ARG A 28 7.51 16.53 -0.44
C ARG A 28 8.54 15.72 0.38
N GLY A 29 8.49 15.71 1.72
CA GLY A 29 9.60 15.24 2.55
C GLY A 29 9.24 14.26 3.66
N GLY A 30 9.83 13.06 3.59
CA GLY A 30 10.10 12.19 4.74
C GLY A 30 8.87 11.49 5.35
N ILE A 31 8.26 12.11 6.37
CA ILE A 31 7.27 11.45 7.24
C ILE A 31 5.95 11.14 6.52
N ALA A 32 5.54 12.00 5.59
CA ALA A 32 4.36 11.79 4.77
C ALA A 32 4.53 10.57 3.84
N ALA A 33 5.70 10.44 3.22
CA ALA A 33 6.01 9.30 2.35
C ALA A 33 6.03 7.99 3.15
N PHE A 34 6.61 7.99 4.35
CA PHE A 34 6.56 6.81 5.23
C PHE A 34 5.14 6.43 5.64
N ALA A 35 4.29 7.41 5.96
CA ALA A 35 2.89 7.16 6.30
C ALA A 35 2.12 6.54 5.13
N ILE A 36 2.30 7.07 3.91
CA ILE A 36 1.69 6.51 2.69
C ILE A 36 2.17 5.07 2.46
N SER A 37 3.48 4.82 2.53
CA SER A 37 4.03 3.47 2.36
C SER A 37 3.52 2.48 3.42
N ALA A 38 3.40 2.92 4.68
CA ALA A 38 2.85 2.08 5.74
C ALA A 38 1.38 1.70 5.49
N ILE A 39 0.57 2.66 4.99
CA ILE A 39 -0.83 2.41 4.63
C ILE A 39 -0.92 1.47 3.42
N ASP A 40 -0.10 1.69 2.39
CA ASP A 40 -0.06 0.85 1.20
C ASP A 40 0.28 -0.62 1.53
N ILE A 41 1.30 -0.84 2.36
CA ILE A 41 1.67 -2.18 2.85
C ILE A 41 0.50 -2.82 3.62
N ALA A 42 -0.19 -2.07 4.48
CA ALA A 42 -1.32 -2.59 5.26
C ALA A 42 -2.53 -2.97 4.38
N LEU A 43 -2.79 -2.21 3.32
CA LEU A 43 -3.85 -2.52 2.35
C LEU A 43 -3.52 -3.78 1.56
N TRP A 44 -2.28 -3.91 1.10
CA TRP A 44 -1.80 -5.11 0.42
C TRP A 44 -1.86 -6.34 1.33
N ASP A 45 -1.48 -6.22 2.61
CA ASP A 45 -1.59 -7.29 3.59
C ASP A 45 -3.06 -7.70 3.84
N LEU A 46 -3.96 -6.73 3.99
CA LEU A 46 -5.39 -7.00 4.13
C LEU A 46 -5.97 -7.72 2.90
N ARG A 47 -5.58 -7.30 1.69
CA ARG A 47 -5.98 -7.95 0.44
C ARG A 47 -5.48 -9.40 0.38
N CYS A 48 -4.22 -9.64 0.73
CA CYS A 48 -3.64 -10.99 0.77
C CYS A 48 -4.36 -11.87 1.79
N LYS A 49 -4.66 -11.35 2.99
CA LYS A 49 -5.42 -12.06 4.04
C LYS A 49 -6.84 -12.39 3.59
N ARG A 50 -7.52 -11.47 2.90
CA ARG A 50 -8.86 -11.72 2.33
C ARG A 50 -8.86 -12.80 1.25
N LEU A 51 -7.82 -12.82 0.41
CA LEU A 51 -7.67 -13.80 -0.66
C LEU A 51 -7.10 -15.15 -0.18
N GLY A 52 -6.54 -15.21 1.03
CA GLY A 52 -5.84 -16.39 1.55
C GLY A 52 -4.57 -16.72 0.76
N GLN A 53 -4.03 -15.76 0.00
CA GLN A 53 -2.88 -15.93 -0.88
C GLN A 53 -1.71 -15.05 -0.44
N PRO A 54 -0.46 -15.51 -0.60
CA PRO A 54 0.71 -14.71 -0.30
C PRO A 54 0.90 -13.58 -1.32
N LEU A 55 1.48 -12.45 -0.90
CA LEU A 55 1.64 -11.23 -1.71
C LEU A 55 2.31 -11.49 -3.06
N TRP A 56 3.32 -12.36 -3.12
CA TRP A 56 4.04 -12.66 -4.35
C TRP A 56 3.15 -13.33 -5.41
N GLU A 57 2.10 -14.06 -5.01
CA GLU A 57 1.10 -14.60 -5.93
C GLU A 57 0.16 -13.50 -6.41
N VAL A 58 -0.35 -12.68 -5.48
CA VAL A 58 -1.31 -11.62 -5.77
C VAL A 58 -0.69 -10.50 -6.64
N ALA A 59 0.61 -10.25 -6.50
CA ALA A 59 1.35 -9.21 -7.20
C ALA A 59 1.86 -9.61 -8.60
N GLY A 60 1.56 -10.82 -9.09
CA GLY A 60 1.92 -11.25 -10.45
C GLY A 60 2.67 -12.58 -10.56
N GLY A 61 2.90 -13.29 -9.44
CA GLY A 61 3.22 -14.72 -9.45
C GLY A 61 4.54 -15.10 -10.12
N SER A 62 5.63 -14.33 -9.91
CA SER A 62 6.89 -14.59 -10.61
C SER A 62 7.81 -15.61 -9.91
N ALA A 63 7.96 -15.55 -8.59
CA ALA A 63 8.81 -16.47 -7.82
C ALA A 63 8.54 -16.33 -6.32
N SER A 64 8.64 -17.44 -5.57
CA SER A 64 8.59 -17.46 -4.10
C SER A 64 9.96 -17.25 -3.43
N PHE A 65 11.03 -17.08 -4.21
CA PHE A 65 12.40 -16.89 -3.73
C PHE A 65 13.08 -15.72 -4.44
N ALA A 66 13.87 -14.95 -3.69
CA ALA A 66 14.67 -13.85 -4.21
C ALA A 66 16.14 -14.03 -3.78
N ARG A 67 17.08 -13.74 -4.69
CA ARG A 67 18.51 -13.77 -4.37
C ARG A 67 18.86 -12.54 -3.55
N ALA A 68 19.32 -12.74 -2.32
CA ALA A 68 19.89 -11.67 -1.49
C ALA A 68 21.41 -11.65 -1.67
N TYR A 69 22.00 -10.45 -1.68
CA TYR A 69 23.45 -10.28 -1.59
C TYR A 69 23.88 -10.27 -0.12
N HIS A 70 25.14 -10.63 0.10
CA HIS A 70 25.76 -10.70 1.43
C HIS A 70 26.65 -9.49 1.71
#